data_AF-A0A6A6Q2Q4-F1
#
_entry.id   AF-A0A6A6Q2Q4-F1
#
_cell.length_a   1.000
_cell.length_b   1.000
_cell.length_c   1.000
_cell.angle_alpha   90.00
_cell.angle_beta   90.00
_cell.angle_gamma   90.00
#
_symmetry.space_group_name_H-M   'P 1'
#
loop_
_entity.id
_entity.type
_entity.pdbx_description
1 polymer ?
#
loop_
_entity_poly.entity_id
_entity_poly.type
_entity_poly.pdbx_seq_one_letter_code
_entity_poly.pdbx_strand_id
1 'polypeptide(L)'
;MADEEPFKQSLSRWKDHTWSTIWKTGLVRLPRVAPISSLHITNPGGPFPFVLQLPSRQLARTIPLYVFVPHVTFPHPKAKNAVPSPNVFPVVMDYHGGGFYLGSCLEQAPFCSKLCRDLQAIVIGVDYRMAPLDKFPAAIEDAEDVLSAVIDPQSAAYFALREGIAHHLRRHWVEKLSTAKEREEGKVYEVPMPEIYLDPSRIAFSGASSGGNIALNMALSVPESQGFPEWPCRIPADYINQIPLLLLYPSLDLRQLPSERFRHPGMPPVKEHKRLDIDDHLAATYVSRELAAHGRASPGLIDTSVGLHKQAKILLVLSGIDTLWEQSKIWCEKLEREGRAPDVKTMRYEDRKHGWTVIPEIALSADEKRTRLEVLDECVHFTKLAWDGEDAVSQMKTEDKKGIISPTPTEQAQKVAEGDEDYDHALAELLEMGFPAHAAQTALDVCGRDVDTAATWLMDQTDEMMLQGRKEGEADVT
;
A
#
# COMPACT_ATOMS: atom_id res chain seq x y z
N MET A 1 -15.43 -33.78 13.14
CA MET A 1 -15.57 -34.05 11.69
C MET A 1 -16.04 -32.81 10.91
N ALA A 2 -15.63 -31.59 11.28
CA ALA A 2 -16.07 -30.35 10.62
C ALA A 2 -14.96 -29.57 9.88
N ASP A 3 -13.68 -29.98 10.02
CA ASP A 3 -12.54 -29.29 9.40
C ASP A 3 -12.10 -29.87 8.04
N GLU A 4 -12.70 -30.98 7.57
CA GLU A 4 -12.32 -31.58 6.29
C GLU A 4 -12.95 -30.90 5.06
N GLU A 5 -14.08 -30.23 5.22
CA GLU A 5 -14.86 -29.62 4.12
C GLU A 5 -14.12 -28.45 3.42
N PRO A 6 -13.57 -27.43 4.12
CA PRO A 6 -12.93 -26.28 3.48
C PRO A 6 -11.63 -26.68 2.74
N PHE A 7 -10.87 -27.62 3.30
CA PHE A 7 -9.62 -28.11 2.70
C PHE A 7 -9.89 -28.96 1.45
N LYS A 8 -10.90 -29.84 1.48
CA LYS A 8 -11.33 -30.62 0.30
C LYS A 8 -11.91 -29.73 -0.79
N GLN A 9 -12.68 -28.69 -0.43
CA GLN A 9 -13.17 -27.69 -1.38
C GLN A 9 -12.01 -26.91 -2.02
N SER A 10 -11.02 -26.48 -1.23
CA SER A 10 -9.81 -25.80 -1.73
C SER A 10 -9.02 -26.68 -2.73
N LEU A 11 -8.78 -27.95 -2.40
CA LEU A 11 -8.10 -28.90 -3.30
C LEU A 11 -8.92 -29.19 -4.56
N SER A 12 -10.25 -29.20 -4.46
CA SER A 12 -11.12 -29.44 -5.63
C SER A 12 -10.97 -28.38 -6.71
N ARG A 13 -10.69 -27.12 -6.33
CA ARG A 13 -10.47 -26.00 -7.26
C ARG A 13 -9.20 -26.15 -8.11
N TRP A 14 -8.28 -27.00 -7.69
CA TRP A 14 -7.04 -27.26 -8.43
C TRP A 14 -7.14 -28.44 -9.41
N LYS A 15 -8.22 -29.23 -9.36
CA LYS A 15 -8.37 -30.47 -10.15
C LYS A 15 -8.30 -30.23 -11.66
N ASP A 16 -8.75 -29.06 -12.11
CA ASP A 16 -8.82 -28.71 -13.53
C ASP A 16 -7.53 -28.07 -14.06
N HIS A 17 -6.48 -27.94 -13.21
CA HIS A 17 -5.21 -27.33 -13.59
C HIS A 17 -4.12 -28.37 -13.83
N THR A 18 -3.30 -28.13 -14.86
CA THR A 18 -2.12 -28.97 -15.14
C THR A 18 -1.12 -28.90 -13.98
N TRP A 19 -0.33 -29.96 -13.79
CA TRP A 19 0.78 -29.95 -12.84
C TRP A 19 1.70 -28.74 -13.06
N SER A 20 1.95 -28.40 -14.32
CA SER A 20 2.75 -27.22 -14.72
C SER A 20 2.22 -25.93 -14.10
N THR A 21 0.91 -25.70 -14.22
CA THR A 21 0.24 -24.54 -13.63
C THR A 21 0.34 -24.56 -12.10
N ILE A 22 0.12 -25.71 -11.47
CA ILE A 22 0.11 -25.85 -10.00
C ILE A 22 1.49 -25.51 -9.42
N TRP A 23 2.56 -26.15 -9.88
CA TRP A 23 3.88 -25.92 -9.30
C TRP A 23 4.42 -24.51 -9.59
N LYS A 24 4.16 -23.95 -10.79
CA LYS A 24 4.53 -22.57 -11.11
C LYS A 24 3.82 -21.58 -10.19
N THR A 25 2.53 -21.81 -9.94
CA THR A 25 1.75 -20.97 -9.01
C THR A 25 2.29 -21.08 -7.59
N GLY A 26 2.61 -22.30 -7.13
CA GLY A 26 3.23 -22.51 -5.82
C GLY A 26 4.54 -21.75 -5.66
N LEU A 27 5.40 -21.78 -6.69
CA LEU A 27 6.69 -21.09 -6.69
C LEU A 27 6.55 -19.57 -6.56
N VAL A 28 5.68 -18.94 -7.37
CA VAL A 28 5.53 -17.46 -7.35
C VAL A 28 4.75 -16.95 -6.15
N ARG A 29 4.07 -17.82 -5.41
CA ARG A 29 3.31 -17.46 -4.19
C ARG A 29 4.06 -17.74 -2.89
N LEU A 30 5.29 -18.26 -2.94
CA LEU A 30 6.13 -18.44 -1.73
C LEU A 30 6.25 -17.17 -0.86
N PRO A 31 6.45 -15.96 -1.42
CA PRO A 31 6.53 -14.74 -0.61
C PRO A 31 5.28 -14.46 0.23
N ARG A 32 4.11 -14.98 -0.17
CA ARG A 32 2.85 -14.82 0.58
C ARG A 32 2.79 -15.63 1.88
N VAL A 33 3.71 -16.59 2.06
CA VAL A 33 3.85 -17.36 3.31
C VAL A 33 4.61 -16.55 4.37
N ALA A 34 5.25 -15.43 3.99
CA ALA A 34 5.93 -14.57 4.95
C ALA A 34 4.96 -14.09 6.04
N PRO A 35 5.27 -14.31 7.33
CA PRO A 35 4.39 -13.89 8.41
C PRO A 35 4.38 -12.37 8.52
N ILE A 36 3.25 -11.80 8.95
CA ILE A 36 3.10 -10.34 9.16
C ILE A 36 4.17 -9.82 10.13
N SER A 37 4.60 -10.64 11.09
CA SER A 37 5.67 -10.30 12.04
C SER A 37 6.99 -9.92 11.35
N SER A 38 7.26 -10.42 10.13
CA SER A 38 8.44 -10.03 9.35
C SER A 38 8.50 -8.54 9.03
N LEU A 39 7.35 -7.84 9.04
CA LEU A 39 7.30 -6.40 8.84
C LEU A 39 8.04 -5.61 9.93
N HIS A 40 8.17 -6.15 11.15
CA HIS A 40 8.93 -5.48 12.22
C HIS A 40 10.41 -5.30 11.84
N ILE A 41 10.91 -6.13 10.93
CA ILE A 41 12.28 -6.05 10.41
C ILE A 41 12.34 -5.19 9.15
N THR A 42 11.40 -5.39 8.21
CA THR A 42 11.45 -4.75 6.88
C THR A 42 10.80 -3.36 6.83
N ASN A 43 10.00 -3.01 7.83
CA ASN A 43 9.29 -1.74 7.96
C ASN A 43 9.08 -1.39 9.45
N PRO A 44 10.16 -1.15 10.22
CA PRO A 44 10.06 -0.96 11.67
C PRO A 44 9.19 0.24 12.07
N GLY A 45 9.07 1.25 11.19
CA GLY A 45 8.31 2.47 11.49
C GLY A 45 6.79 2.29 11.56
N GLY A 46 6.23 1.17 11.09
CA GLY A 46 4.77 0.92 11.08
C GLY A 46 3.94 2.06 10.44
N PRO A 47 2.62 2.13 10.70
CA PRO A 47 1.84 1.15 11.47
C PRO A 47 1.81 -0.22 10.79
N PHE A 48 1.70 -1.30 11.56
CA PHE A 48 1.53 -2.64 11.01
C PHE A 48 0.06 -2.93 10.72
N PRO A 49 -0.25 -3.65 9.63
CA PRO A 49 -1.63 -3.98 9.32
C PRO A 49 -2.15 -5.08 10.23
N PHE A 50 -3.46 -5.04 10.50
CA PHE A 50 -4.19 -6.22 10.95
C PHE A 50 -5.05 -6.77 9.80
N VAL A 51 -5.36 -8.06 9.84
CA VAL A 51 -6.17 -8.71 8.79
C VAL A 51 -7.64 -8.71 9.19
N LEU A 52 -8.49 -8.17 8.32
CA LEU A 52 -9.94 -8.16 8.44
C LEU A 52 -10.56 -8.97 7.30
N GLN A 53 -11.64 -9.72 7.57
CA GLN A 53 -12.35 -10.50 6.56
C GLN A 53 -13.64 -9.77 6.17
N LEU A 54 -13.66 -9.14 4.99
CA LEU A 54 -14.82 -8.40 4.49
C LEU A 54 -15.79 -9.35 3.78
N PRO A 55 -17.11 -9.34 4.06
CA PRO A 55 -18.09 -10.07 3.26
C PRO A 55 -18.04 -9.64 1.78
N SER A 56 -17.98 -10.60 0.86
CA SER A 56 -17.99 -10.33 -0.59
C SER A 56 -19.40 -10.44 -1.19
N ARG A 57 -19.55 -10.04 -2.46
CA ARG A 57 -20.78 -10.27 -3.25
C ARG A 57 -21.14 -11.76 -3.39
N GLN A 58 -20.15 -12.64 -3.25
CA GLN A 58 -20.36 -14.09 -3.29
C GLN A 58 -20.72 -14.59 -1.89
N LEU A 59 -21.87 -15.25 -1.77
CA LEU A 59 -22.37 -15.78 -0.50
C LEU A 59 -21.32 -16.69 0.14
N ALA A 60 -21.16 -16.55 1.46
CA ALA A 60 -20.21 -17.32 2.28
C ALA A 60 -18.72 -17.15 1.91
N ARG A 61 -18.37 -16.13 1.11
CA ARG A 61 -16.99 -15.77 0.81
C ARG A 61 -16.64 -14.41 1.43
N THR A 62 -15.43 -14.33 1.96
CA THR A 62 -14.82 -13.07 2.43
C THR A 62 -13.60 -12.67 1.59
N ILE A 63 -13.27 -11.39 1.63
CA ILE A 63 -12.06 -10.79 1.05
C ILE A 63 -11.14 -10.41 2.21
N PRO A 64 -9.91 -10.95 2.28
CA PRO A 64 -8.95 -10.52 3.29
C PRO A 64 -8.47 -9.10 2.99
N LEU A 65 -8.45 -8.26 4.02
CA LEU A 65 -8.00 -6.88 3.98
C LEU A 65 -6.85 -6.68 4.95
N TYR A 66 -5.74 -6.13 4.48
CA TYR A 66 -4.63 -5.66 5.31
C TYR A 66 -4.89 -4.21 5.67
N VAL A 67 -5.43 -3.98 6.86
CA VAL A 67 -5.92 -2.66 7.29
C VAL A 67 -4.86 -1.98 8.15
N PHE A 68 -4.38 -0.84 7.68
CA PHE A 68 -3.46 0.04 8.39
C PHE A 68 -4.27 1.17 9.03
N VAL A 69 -4.03 1.42 10.32
CA VAL A 69 -4.73 2.44 11.09
C VAL A 69 -3.74 3.52 11.51
N PRO A 70 -4.04 4.81 11.29
CA PRO A 70 -3.11 5.88 11.61
C PRO A 70 -3.00 6.03 13.13
N HIS A 71 -2.04 6.84 13.57
CA HIS A 71 -1.98 7.21 14.97
C HIS A 71 -3.26 7.92 15.40
N VAL A 72 -3.91 7.44 16.45
CA VAL A 72 -5.05 8.11 17.08
C VAL A 72 -4.71 8.48 18.51
N THR A 73 -5.22 9.62 18.96
CA THR A 73 -5.13 10.00 20.37
C THR A 73 -6.22 9.30 21.14
N PHE A 74 -5.83 8.54 22.15
CA PHE A 74 -6.73 7.78 23.02
C PHE A 74 -7.00 8.56 24.30
N PRO A 75 -8.20 9.13 24.50
CA PRO A 75 -8.53 9.86 25.72
C PRO A 75 -8.67 8.90 26.91
N HIS A 76 -8.61 9.41 28.14
CA HIS A 76 -8.97 8.58 29.29
C HIS A 76 -10.48 8.23 29.25
N PRO A 77 -10.93 6.98 29.52
CA PRO A 77 -12.33 6.58 29.37
C PRO A 77 -13.33 7.39 30.19
N LYS A 78 -12.87 7.97 31.31
CA LYS A 78 -13.68 8.87 32.17
C LYS A 78 -13.78 10.31 31.65
N ALA A 79 -13.12 10.66 30.54
CA ALA A 79 -13.26 11.97 29.93
C ALA A 79 -14.67 12.15 29.36
N LYS A 80 -15.25 13.34 29.50
CA LYS A 80 -16.65 13.62 29.09
C LYS A 80 -16.95 13.32 27.62
N ASN A 81 -15.94 13.38 26.75
CA ASN A 81 -16.01 13.09 25.32
C ASN A 81 -14.91 12.09 24.93
N ALA A 82 -14.83 10.95 25.61
CA ALA A 82 -13.81 9.94 25.34
C ALA A 82 -14.06 9.26 23.98
N VAL A 83 -13.63 9.89 22.89
CA VAL A 83 -13.64 9.35 21.53
C VAL A 83 -12.22 9.48 20.96
N PRO A 84 -11.67 8.43 20.32
CA PRO A 84 -10.40 8.56 19.61
C PRO A 84 -10.48 9.65 18.53
N SER A 85 -9.46 10.50 18.46
CA SER A 85 -9.37 11.54 17.44
C SER A 85 -8.24 11.24 16.45
N PRO A 86 -8.46 11.45 15.14
CA PRO A 86 -9.77 11.71 14.51
C PRO A 86 -10.71 10.49 14.62
N ASN A 87 -12.02 10.70 14.53
CA ASN A 87 -13.01 9.60 14.50
C ASN A 87 -13.67 9.41 13.13
N VAL A 88 -13.34 10.28 12.17
CA VAL A 88 -13.75 10.18 10.76
C VAL A 88 -12.46 10.14 9.94
N PHE A 89 -12.26 9.06 9.18
CA PHE A 89 -11.00 8.80 8.49
C PHE A 89 -11.16 8.83 6.98
N PRO A 90 -10.31 9.57 6.24
CA PRO A 90 -10.09 9.31 4.82
C PRO A 90 -9.68 7.87 4.57
N VAL A 91 -9.90 7.38 3.36
CA VAL A 91 -9.59 5.98 3.00
C VAL A 91 -8.75 5.92 1.73
N VAL A 92 -7.63 5.20 1.80
CA VAL A 92 -6.85 4.80 0.63
C VAL A 92 -6.99 3.29 0.42
N MET A 93 -7.42 2.87 -0.77
CA MET A 93 -7.43 1.46 -1.15
C MET A 93 -6.20 1.17 -2.00
N ASP A 94 -5.35 0.26 -1.54
CA ASP A 94 -4.14 -0.16 -2.24
C ASP A 94 -4.31 -1.57 -2.82
N TYR A 95 -3.88 -1.72 -4.07
CA TYR A 95 -3.89 -2.98 -4.79
C TYR A 95 -2.47 -3.39 -5.13
N HIS A 96 -2.07 -4.57 -4.65
CA HIS A 96 -0.71 -5.04 -4.86
C HIS A 96 -0.40 -5.35 -6.33
N GLY A 97 0.88 -5.30 -6.71
CA GLY A 97 1.35 -5.76 -8.02
C GLY A 97 1.47 -7.28 -8.13
N GLY A 98 1.84 -7.77 -9.31
CA GLY A 98 2.12 -9.19 -9.53
C GLY A 98 1.36 -9.86 -10.67
N GLY A 99 1.01 -9.12 -11.72
CA GLY A 99 0.44 -9.69 -12.94
C GLY A 99 -0.89 -10.44 -12.75
N PHE A 100 -1.58 -10.22 -11.63
CA PHE A 100 -2.80 -10.94 -11.22
C PHE A 100 -2.62 -12.43 -10.86
N TYR A 101 -1.38 -12.93 -10.76
CA TYR A 101 -1.08 -14.34 -10.42
C TYR A 101 -0.03 -14.51 -9.31
N LEU A 102 0.72 -13.45 -8.98
CA LEU A 102 1.67 -13.39 -7.87
C LEU A 102 1.49 -12.10 -7.04
N GLY A 103 2.33 -11.95 -6.02
CA GLY A 103 2.39 -10.74 -5.18
C GLY A 103 1.59 -10.86 -3.88
N SER A 104 1.77 -9.88 -3.00
CA SER A 104 1.14 -9.82 -1.68
C SER A 104 0.93 -8.38 -1.23
N CYS A 105 -0.12 -8.12 -0.44
CA CYS A 105 -0.28 -6.84 0.26
C CYS A 105 0.95 -6.50 1.13
N LEU A 106 1.65 -7.49 1.65
CA LEU A 106 2.83 -7.28 2.49
C LEU A 106 4.03 -6.68 1.73
N GLU A 107 4.10 -6.87 0.42
CA GLU A 107 5.16 -6.27 -0.42
C GLU A 107 5.01 -4.75 -0.52
N GLN A 108 3.76 -4.24 -0.43
CA GLN A 108 3.45 -2.81 -0.41
C GLN A 108 3.28 -2.25 1.00
N ALA A 109 3.47 -3.04 2.06
CA ALA A 109 3.26 -2.59 3.43
C ALA A 109 4.06 -1.32 3.81
N PRO A 110 5.35 -1.14 3.42
CA PRO A 110 6.06 0.11 3.71
C PRO A 110 5.39 1.34 3.08
N PHE A 111 4.89 1.20 1.84
CA PHE A 111 4.16 2.26 1.14
C PHE A 111 2.83 2.56 1.82
N CYS A 112 2.02 1.53 2.10
CA CYS A 112 0.74 1.68 2.79
C CYS A 112 0.90 2.29 4.19
N SER A 113 1.96 1.91 4.90
CA SER A 113 2.28 2.44 6.22
C SER A 113 2.59 3.95 6.17
N LYS A 114 3.37 4.38 5.17
CA LYS A 114 3.68 5.79 4.97
C LYS A 114 2.43 6.59 4.60
N LEU A 115 1.63 6.11 3.64
CA LEU A 115 0.36 6.74 3.28
C LEU A 115 -0.56 6.88 4.51
N CYS A 116 -0.68 5.82 5.31
CA CYS A 116 -1.50 5.79 6.51
C CYS A 116 -1.07 6.87 7.52
N ARG A 117 0.23 6.90 7.86
CA ARG A 117 0.78 7.86 8.82
C ARG A 117 0.67 9.30 8.33
N ASP A 118 1.07 9.57 7.10
CA ASP A 118 1.29 10.94 6.64
C ASP A 118 -0.01 11.60 6.14
N LEU A 119 -0.99 10.80 5.68
CA LEU A 119 -2.33 11.28 5.33
C LEU A 119 -3.33 11.24 6.49
N GLN A 120 -2.97 10.64 7.63
CA GLN A 120 -3.90 10.33 8.71
C GLN A 120 -5.15 9.59 8.21
N ALA A 121 -4.94 8.62 7.33
CA ALA A 121 -5.98 7.89 6.61
C ALA A 121 -5.95 6.41 6.96
N ILE A 122 -7.10 5.74 6.90
CA ILE A 122 -7.14 4.27 6.90
C ILE A 122 -6.64 3.81 5.52
N VAL A 123 -5.63 2.95 5.50
CA VAL A 123 -5.16 2.32 4.26
C VAL A 123 -5.57 0.86 4.25
N ILE A 124 -6.21 0.43 3.16
CA ILE A 124 -6.75 -0.91 2.99
C ILE A 124 -6.00 -1.57 1.84
N GLY A 125 -5.07 -2.46 2.16
CA GLY A 125 -4.50 -3.38 1.18
C GLY A 125 -5.50 -4.48 0.87
N VAL A 126 -5.99 -4.54 -0.37
CA VAL A 126 -6.99 -5.54 -0.79
C VAL A 126 -6.28 -6.80 -1.28
N ASP A 127 -6.45 -7.91 -0.56
CA ASP A 127 -5.87 -9.20 -0.93
C ASP A 127 -6.78 -9.93 -1.94
N TYR A 128 -6.84 -9.35 -3.14
CA TYR A 128 -7.77 -9.74 -4.19
C TYR A 128 -7.51 -11.14 -4.74
N ARG A 129 -8.56 -11.75 -5.30
CA ARG A 129 -8.49 -13.05 -5.99
C ARG A 129 -7.54 -13.04 -7.19
N MET A 130 -6.80 -14.12 -7.36
CA MET A 130 -5.74 -14.23 -8.37
C MET A 130 -5.82 -15.51 -9.19
N ALA A 131 -5.34 -15.40 -10.43
CA ALA A 131 -5.15 -16.52 -11.34
C ALA A 131 -4.11 -17.51 -10.79
N PRO A 132 -4.20 -18.80 -11.15
CA PRO A 132 -5.11 -19.40 -12.12
C PRO A 132 -6.51 -19.73 -11.58
N LEU A 133 -6.66 -19.72 -10.25
CA LEU A 133 -7.88 -20.15 -9.56
C LEU A 133 -9.06 -19.21 -9.77
N ASP A 134 -8.77 -17.91 -9.86
CA ASP A 134 -9.76 -16.86 -10.04
C ASP A 134 -9.31 -15.97 -11.19
N LYS A 135 -10.02 -16.10 -12.31
CA LYS A 135 -9.72 -15.41 -13.57
C LYS A 135 -10.37 -14.02 -13.58
N PHE A 136 -10.00 -13.21 -14.56
CA PHE A 136 -10.73 -11.99 -14.90
C PHE A 136 -12.24 -12.29 -14.99
N PRO A 137 -13.12 -11.50 -14.32
CA PRO A 137 -12.86 -10.22 -13.66
C PRO A 137 -12.70 -10.26 -12.13
N ALA A 138 -12.45 -11.42 -11.51
CA ALA A 138 -12.53 -11.64 -10.06
C ALA A 138 -11.75 -10.62 -9.18
N ALA A 139 -10.54 -10.25 -9.58
CA ALA A 139 -9.72 -9.27 -8.84
C ALA A 139 -10.38 -7.88 -8.79
N ILE A 140 -10.99 -7.45 -9.90
CA ILE A 140 -11.66 -6.15 -10.04
C ILE A 140 -12.95 -6.16 -9.22
N GLU A 141 -13.70 -7.27 -9.25
CA GLU A 141 -14.90 -7.42 -8.42
C GLU A 141 -14.60 -7.33 -6.93
N ASP A 142 -13.49 -7.90 -6.48
CA ASP A 142 -13.08 -7.80 -5.08
C ASP A 142 -12.74 -6.36 -4.68
N ALA A 143 -12.04 -5.63 -5.56
CA ALA A 143 -11.77 -4.22 -5.36
C ALA A 143 -13.05 -3.38 -5.31
N GLU A 144 -14.03 -3.67 -6.17
CA GLU A 144 -15.34 -3.00 -6.17
C GLU A 144 -16.17 -3.31 -4.91
N ASP A 145 -16.10 -4.54 -4.39
CA ASP A 145 -16.80 -4.91 -3.15
C ASP A 145 -16.26 -4.11 -1.96
N VAL A 146 -14.94 -3.94 -1.88
CA VAL A 146 -14.30 -3.10 -0.86
C VAL A 146 -14.67 -1.64 -1.05
N LEU A 147 -14.61 -1.11 -2.27
CA LEU A 147 -15.03 0.26 -2.56
C LEU A 147 -16.49 0.49 -2.14
N SER A 148 -17.39 -0.41 -2.52
CA SER A 148 -18.81 -0.33 -2.16
C SER A 148 -18.99 -0.33 -0.64
N ALA A 149 -18.23 -1.16 0.07
CA ALA A 149 -18.22 -1.18 1.53
C ALA A 149 -17.70 0.11 2.16
N VAL A 150 -16.88 0.91 1.46
CA VAL A 150 -16.39 2.22 1.95
C VAL A 150 -17.41 3.33 1.68
N ILE A 151 -18.05 3.33 0.51
CA ILE A 151 -18.91 4.44 0.06
C ILE A 151 -20.40 4.26 0.38
N ASP A 152 -20.83 3.07 0.81
CA ASP A 152 -22.20 2.80 1.24
C ASP A 152 -22.27 2.46 2.75
N PRO A 153 -22.49 3.48 3.61
CA PRO A 153 -22.61 3.31 5.06
C PRO A 153 -23.77 2.41 5.51
N GLN A 154 -24.71 2.08 4.62
CA GLN A 154 -25.85 1.22 4.93
C GLN A 154 -25.58 -0.25 4.61
N SER A 155 -24.47 -0.56 3.92
CA SER A 155 -24.14 -1.92 3.54
C SER A 155 -23.68 -2.77 4.74
N ALA A 156 -24.03 -4.06 4.73
CA ALA A 156 -23.53 -5.02 5.73
C ALA A 156 -21.98 -5.08 5.75
N ALA A 157 -21.35 -4.89 4.59
CA ALA A 157 -19.90 -4.86 4.46
C ALA A 157 -19.28 -3.62 5.13
N TYR A 158 -19.90 -2.43 5.02
CA TYR A 158 -19.48 -1.24 5.75
C TYR A 158 -19.49 -1.48 7.27
N PHE A 159 -20.56 -2.06 7.81
CA PHE A 159 -20.65 -2.37 9.23
C PHE A 159 -19.53 -3.33 9.66
N ALA A 160 -19.28 -4.40 8.90
CA ALA A 160 -18.20 -5.34 9.20
C ALA A 160 -16.81 -4.68 9.19
N LEU A 161 -16.54 -3.82 8.21
CA LEU A 161 -15.30 -3.07 8.09
C LEU A 161 -15.10 -2.10 9.26
N ARG A 162 -16.10 -1.27 9.54
CA ARG A 162 -16.08 -0.27 10.61
C ARG A 162 -15.92 -0.90 11.99
N GLU A 163 -16.70 -1.94 12.29
CA GLU A 163 -16.63 -2.65 13.58
C GLU A 163 -15.27 -3.31 13.77
N GLY A 164 -14.69 -3.92 12.73
CA GLY A 164 -13.37 -4.52 12.85
C GLY A 164 -12.26 -3.50 13.13
N ILE A 165 -12.33 -2.30 12.51
CA ILE A 165 -11.43 -1.17 12.82
C ILE A 165 -11.67 -0.67 14.26
N ALA A 166 -12.93 -0.50 14.67
CA ALA A 166 -13.27 -0.08 16.02
C ALA A 166 -12.76 -1.06 17.08
N HIS A 167 -12.90 -2.37 16.85
CA HIS A 167 -12.36 -3.41 17.71
C HIS A 167 -10.83 -3.36 17.81
N HIS A 168 -10.14 -3.13 16.69
CA HIS A 168 -8.68 -2.96 16.67
C HIS A 168 -8.27 -1.73 17.52
N LEU A 169 -8.89 -0.58 17.27
CA LEU A 169 -8.65 0.65 18.03
C LEU A 169 -8.92 0.46 19.52
N ARG A 170 -10.02 -0.20 19.89
CA ARG A 170 -10.37 -0.49 21.29
C ARG A 170 -9.30 -1.32 21.98
N ARG A 171 -8.76 -2.34 21.30
CA ARG A 171 -7.67 -3.17 21.85
C ARG A 171 -6.44 -2.32 22.16
N HIS A 172 -6.02 -1.50 21.19
CA HIS A 172 -4.88 -0.58 21.35
C HIS A 172 -5.12 0.46 22.46
N TRP A 173 -6.36 0.93 22.61
CA TRP A 173 -6.74 1.84 23.68
C TRP A 173 -6.55 1.21 25.06
N VAL A 174 -7.02 -0.02 25.26
CA VAL A 174 -6.85 -0.76 26.52
C VAL A 174 -5.35 -0.97 26.85
N GLU A 175 -4.55 -1.29 25.84
CA GLU A 175 -3.10 -1.49 25.99
C GLU A 175 -2.38 -0.19 26.41
N LYS A 176 -2.73 0.96 25.83
CA LYS A 176 -2.13 2.26 26.18
C LYS A 176 -2.57 2.83 27.53
N LEU A 177 -3.78 2.49 28.01
CA LEU A 177 -4.27 2.99 29.31
C LEU A 177 -3.65 2.26 30.51
N SER A 178 -3.23 1.02 30.31
CA SER A 178 -2.70 0.20 31.39
C SER A 178 -1.18 0.31 31.46
N THR A 179 -0.64 0.70 32.61
CA THR A 179 0.81 0.56 32.84
C THR A 179 1.16 -0.91 33.10
N ALA A 180 2.42 -1.33 32.94
CA ALA A 180 2.85 -2.70 33.24
C ALA A 180 2.44 -3.13 34.66
N LYS A 181 2.64 -2.25 35.64
CA LYS A 181 2.25 -2.45 37.04
C LYS A 181 0.74 -2.60 37.22
N GLU A 182 -0.07 -1.79 36.53
CA GLU A 182 -1.53 -1.89 36.65
C GLU A 182 -2.09 -3.16 36.00
N ARG A 183 -1.42 -3.69 34.96
CA ARG A 183 -1.74 -5.00 34.39
C ARG A 183 -1.44 -6.14 35.36
N GLU A 184 -0.30 -6.08 36.05
CA GLU A 184 0.07 -7.05 37.10
C GLU A 184 -0.88 -7.02 38.30
N GLU A 185 -1.36 -5.82 38.67
CA GLU A 185 -2.37 -5.62 39.73
C GLU A 185 -3.80 -6.01 39.29
N GLY A 186 -4.00 -6.42 38.03
CA GLY A 186 -5.31 -6.83 37.52
C GLY A 186 -6.31 -5.68 37.34
N LYS A 187 -5.86 -4.43 37.22
CA LYS A 187 -6.76 -3.29 36.95
C LYS A 187 -7.34 -3.41 35.54
N VAL A 188 -8.66 -3.44 35.46
CA VAL A 188 -9.39 -3.49 34.20
C VAL A 188 -9.96 -2.10 33.89
N TYR A 189 -9.58 -1.56 32.73
CA TYR A 189 -10.19 -0.36 32.18
C TYR A 189 -11.36 -0.75 31.27
N GLU A 190 -12.57 -0.36 31.66
CA GLU A 190 -13.72 -0.46 30.76
C GLU A 190 -13.63 0.62 29.68
N VAL A 191 -13.23 0.21 28.48
CA VAL A 191 -13.18 1.06 27.29
C VAL A 191 -14.41 0.77 26.44
N PRO A 192 -15.26 1.75 26.11
CA PRO A 192 -16.40 1.56 25.20
C PRO A 192 -15.92 1.25 23.78
N MET A 193 -16.80 0.75 22.92
CA MET A 193 -16.47 0.63 21.51
C MET A 193 -16.29 2.04 20.92
N PRO A 194 -15.14 2.38 20.30
CA PRO A 194 -14.95 3.68 19.73
C PRO A 194 -15.88 3.86 18.52
N GLU A 195 -16.56 4.99 18.49
CA GLU A 195 -17.45 5.36 17.40
C GLU A 195 -16.63 6.01 16.28
N ILE A 196 -16.29 5.23 15.25
CA ILE A 196 -15.51 5.68 14.10
C ILE A 196 -16.32 5.58 12.80
N TYR A 197 -15.91 6.37 11.80
CA TYR A 197 -16.53 6.48 10.49
C TYR A 197 -15.48 6.54 9.39
N LEU A 198 -15.82 6.02 8.22
CA LEU A 198 -15.02 6.21 7.01
C LEU A 198 -15.58 7.42 6.26
N ASP A 199 -14.70 8.25 5.72
CA ASP A 199 -15.05 9.47 5.01
C ASP A 199 -15.22 9.19 3.51
N PRO A 200 -16.45 9.04 2.98
CA PRO A 200 -16.64 8.78 1.57
C PRO A 200 -16.27 10.00 0.72
N SER A 201 -16.10 11.19 1.30
CA SER A 201 -15.69 12.41 0.58
C SER A 201 -14.18 12.48 0.30
N ARG A 202 -13.39 11.66 1.00
CA ARG A 202 -11.93 11.60 0.88
C ARG A 202 -11.47 10.15 0.68
N ILE A 203 -11.65 9.68 -0.56
CA ILE A 203 -11.18 8.37 -1.01
C ILE A 203 -10.04 8.52 -2.02
N ALA A 204 -9.11 7.58 -2.02
CA ALA A 204 -8.04 7.46 -3.01
C ALA A 204 -7.76 6.00 -3.36
N PHE A 205 -7.18 5.77 -4.53
CA PHE A 205 -6.82 4.45 -5.00
C PHE A 205 -5.35 4.43 -5.40
N SER A 206 -4.61 3.42 -4.94
CA SER A 206 -3.23 3.21 -5.30
C SER A 206 -2.99 1.80 -5.82
N GLY A 207 -2.00 1.65 -6.68
CA GLY A 207 -1.56 0.32 -7.04
C GLY A 207 -0.37 0.30 -7.97
N ALA A 208 0.43 -0.76 -7.83
CA ALA A 208 1.62 -0.99 -8.63
C ALA A 208 1.37 -2.05 -9.71
N SER A 209 1.84 -1.84 -10.95
CA SER A 209 1.75 -2.84 -12.03
C SER A 209 0.29 -3.30 -12.28
N SER A 210 -0.05 -4.58 -12.08
CA SER A 210 -1.44 -5.07 -12.11
C SER A 210 -2.34 -4.43 -11.06
N GLY A 211 -1.79 -3.99 -9.92
CA GLY A 211 -2.53 -3.20 -8.95
C GLY A 211 -2.95 -1.84 -9.49
N GLY A 212 -2.09 -1.19 -10.29
CA GLY A 212 -2.42 0.07 -10.96
C GLY A 212 -3.53 -0.08 -12.02
N ASN A 213 -3.64 -1.26 -12.63
CA ASN A 213 -4.78 -1.63 -13.48
C ASN A 213 -6.09 -1.63 -12.66
N ILE A 214 -6.08 -2.27 -11.49
CA ILE A 214 -7.24 -2.35 -10.60
C ILE A 214 -7.60 -0.96 -10.05
N ALA A 215 -6.60 -0.18 -9.62
CA ALA A 215 -6.80 1.19 -9.13
C ALA A 215 -7.49 2.08 -10.17
N LEU A 216 -7.02 2.05 -11.43
CA LEU A 216 -7.62 2.80 -12.52
C LEU A 216 -9.07 2.35 -12.77
N ASN A 217 -9.36 1.05 -12.67
CA ASN A 217 -10.70 0.52 -12.81
C ASN A 217 -11.70 1.12 -11.80
N MET A 218 -11.27 1.49 -10.59
CA MET A 218 -12.19 2.05 -9.58
C MET A 218 -12.82 3.38 -9.99
N ALA A 219 -12.20 4.10 -10.93
CA ALA A 219 -12.69 5.37 -11.48
C ALA A 219 -13.18 5.27 -12.93
N LEU A 220 -13.34 4.06 -13.48
CA LEU A 220 -13.78 3.85 -14.87
C LEU A 220 -15.22 3.36 -14.95
N SER A 221 -15.94 3.88 -15.94
CA SER A 221 -17.12 3.29 -16.55
C SER A 221 -16.71 2.65 -17.89
N VAL A 222 -17.12 1.41 -18.13
CA VAL A 222 -16.80 0.66 -19.34
C VAL A 222 -18.10 0.36 -20.09
N PRO A 223 -18.21 0.73 -21.38
CA PRO A 223 -19.40 0.44 -22.16
C PRO A 223 -19.56 -1.07 -22.43
N GLU A 224 -20.77 -1.46 -22.83
CA GLU A 224 -21.05 -2.83 -23.26
C GLU A 224 -20.06 -3.29 -24.35
N SER A 225 -19.38 -4.41 -24.11
CA SER A 225 -18.40 -4.97 -25.05
C SER A 225 -18.07 -6.43 -24.75
N GLN A 226 -17.69 -7.21 -25.76
CA GLN A 226 -17.26 -8.62 -25.66
C GLN A 226 -18.20 -9.50 -24.80
N GLY A 227 -19.51 -9.27 -24.92
CA GLY A 227 -20.55 -10.04 -24.21
C GLY A 227 -20.76 -9.64 -22.75
N PHE A 228 -20.06 -8.63 -22.26
CA PHE A 228 -20.33 -8.02 -20.96
C PHE A 228 -21.31 -6.84 -21.12
N PRO A 229 -22.33 -6.72 -20.25
CA PRO A 229 -23.16 -5.52 -20.20
C PRO A 229 -22.30 -4.29 -19.84
N GLU A 230 -22.89 -3.10 -19.98
CA GLU A 230 -22.29 -1.88 -19.46
C GLU A 230 -21.86 -2.08 -17.99
N TRP A 231 -20.64 -1.66 -17.70
CA TRP A 231 -20.02 -1.79 -16.39
C TRP A 231 -19.67 -0.41 -15.82
N PRO A 232 -20.61 0.24 -15.11
CA PRO A 232 -20.45 1.61 -14.63
C PRO A 232 -19.39 1.70 -13.52
N CYS A 233 -18.80 2.89 -13.36
CA CYS A 233 -18.01 3.24 -12.19
C CYS A 233 -18.88 3.12 -10.92
N ARG A 234 -18.30 2.59 -9.84
CA ARG A 234 -18.99 2.48 -8.54
C ARG A 234 -19.12 3.83 -7.84
N ILE A 235 -18.26 4.78 -8.17
CA ILE A 235 -18.36 6.15 -7.67
C ILE A 235 -19.46 6.87 -8.47
N PRO A 236 -20.48 7.44 -7.79
CA PRO A 236 -21.58 8.14 -8.46
C PRO A 236 -21.11 9.29 -9.35
N ALA A 237 -21.75 9.51 -10.49
CA ALA A 237 -21.38 10.56 -11.43
C ALA A 237 -21.54 12.00 -10.87
N ASP A 238 -22.35 12.16 -9.83
CA ASP A 238 -22.54 13.40 -9.08
C ASP A 238 -21.53 13.59 -7.92
N TYR A 239 -20.58 12.66 -7.74
CA TYR A 239 -19.48 12.82 -6.80
C TYR A 239 -18.67 14.10 -7.11
N ILE A 240 -18.51 14.94 -6.08
CA ILE A 240 -18.00 16.30 -6.24
C ILE A 240 -16.52 16.46 -5.87
N ASN A 241 -15.96 15.57 -5.04
CA ASN A 241 -14.60 15.67 -4.55
C ASN A 241 -13.61 15.03 -5.53
N GLN A 242 -12.36 15.48 -5.51
CA GLN A 242 -11.32 14.88 -6.35
C GLN A 242 -11.01 13.44 -5.89
N ILE A 243 -10.69 12.57 -6.85
CA ILE A 243 -10.40 11.15 -6.64
C ILE A 243 -8.94 10.90 -7.04
N PRO A 244 -8.00 10.85 -6.09
CA PRO A 244 -6.59 10.60 -6.39
C PRO A 244 -6.37 9.15 -6.80
N LEU A 245 -5.70 8.96 -7.93
CA LEU A 245 -5.25 7.68 -8.48
C LEU A 245 -3.72 7.66 -8.50
N LEU A 246 -3.11 6.92 -7.59
CA LEU A 246 -1.66 6.74 -7.49
C LEU A 246 -1.26 5.50 -8.29
N LEU A 247 -0.90 5.71 -9.56
CA LEU A 247 -0.63 4.63 -10.51
C LEU A 247 0.87 4.42 -10.68
N LEU A 248 1.41 3.38 -10.04
CA LEU A 248 2.82 3.04 -10.12
C LEU A 248 3.05 2.03 -11.26
N TYR A 249 3.66 2.49 -12.35
CA TYR A 249 3.97 1.72 -13.57
C TYR A 249 2.84 0.75 -13.96
N PRO A 250 1.62 1.27 -14.19
CA PRO A 250 0.41 0.45 -14.28
C PRO A 250 0.40 -0.46 -15.53
N SER A 251 -0.22 -1.64 -15.41
CA SER A 251 -0.53 -2.48 -16.57
C SER A 251 -1.83 -1.99 -17.22
N LEU A 252 -1.75 -1.51 -18.46
CA LEU A 252 -2.82 -0.77 -19.13
C LEU A 252 -3.43 -1.53 -20.31
N ASP A 253 -2.65 -2.44 -20.93
CA ASP A 253 -3.05 -3.28 -22.04
C ASP A 253 -2.54 -4.73 -21.84
N LEU A 254 -3.48 -5.66 -21.74
CA LEU A 254 -3.25 -7.08 -21.51
C LEU A 254 -3.34 -7.93 -22.78
N ARG A 255 -3.53 -7.31 -23.96
CA ARG A 255 -3.60 -8.02 -25.25
C ARG A 255 -2.31 -8.80 -25.53
N GLN A 256 -1.16 -8.23 -25.16
CA GLN A 256 0.14 -8.88 -25.25
C GLN A 256 0.51 -9.58 -23.94
N LEU A 257 0.99 -10.82 -24.08
CA LEU A 257 1.69 -11.56 -23.02
C LEU A 257 3.03 -10.87 -22.68
N PRO A 258 3.60 -11.13 -21.50
CA PRO A 258 4.88 -10.55 -21.09
C PRO A 258 6.01 -10.69 -22.12
N SER A 259 6.13 -11.85 -22.80
CA SER A 259 7.17 -12.06 -23.82
C SER A 259 6.92 -11.33 -25.15
N GLU A 260 5.67 -10.98 -25.45
CA GLU A 260 5.25 -10.34 -26.70
C GLU A 260 5.43 -8.81 -26.66
N ARG A 261 5.68 -8.25 -25.47
CA ARG A 261 5.84 -6.81 -25.26
C ARG A 261 7.21 -6.33 -25.70
N PHE A 262 7.30 -5.04 -26.03
CA PHE A 262 8.58 -4.38 -26.23
C PHE A 262 9.50 -4.61 -25.03
N ARG A 263 10.74 -5.02 -25.31
CA ARG A 263 11.76 -5.27 -24.29
C ARG A 263 12.80 -4.16 -24.35
N HIS A 264 12.84 -3.33 -23.30
CA HIS A 264 13.81 -2.24 -23.22
C HIS A 264 15.26 -2.79 -23.29
N PRO A 265 16.19 -2.17 -24.03
CA PRO A 265 17.57 -2.64 -24.16
C PRO A 265 18.34 -2.78 -22.83
N GLY A 266 17.97 -1.98 -21.82
CA GLY A 266 18.50 -2.08 -20.46
C GLY A 266 18.02 -3.30 -19.66
N MET A 267 17.12 -4.11 -20.21
CA MET A 267 16.68 -5.35 -19.55
C MET A 267 17.72 -6.46 -19.71
N PRO A 268 17.81 -7.38 -18.72
CA PRO A 268 18.63 -8.58 -18.87
C PRO A 268 18.27 -9.35 -20.15
N PRO A 269 19.24 -9.98 -20.83
CA PRO A 269 18.96 -10.76 -22.04
C PRO A 269 18.01 -11.91 -21.74
N VAL A 270 17.13 -12.22 -22.69
CA VAL A 270 16.30 -13.42 -22.61
C VAL A 270 17.22 -14.61 -22.76
N LYS A 271 17.36 -15.42 -21.70
CA LYS A 271 18.04 -16.71 -21.82
C LYS A 271 17.15 -17.59 -22.69
N GLU A 272 17.60 -17.91 -23.92
CA GLU A 272 16.87 -18.65 -24.96
C GLU A 272 16.24 -19.98 -24.50
N HIS A 273 16.64 -20.49 -23.34
CA HIS A 273 16.23 -21.79 -22.79
C HIS A 273 15.79 -21.71 -21.33
N LYS A 274 14.88 -20.80 -20.96
CA LYS A 274 14.17 -20.97 -19.68
C LYS A 274 13.14 -22.09 -19.80
N ARG A 275 13.54 -23.30 -19.38
CA ARG A 275 12.70 -24.50 -19.12
C ARG A 275 11.40 -24.27 -18.34
N LEU A 276 11.13 -23.06 -17.83
CA LEU A 276 10.07 -22.79 -16.87
C LEU A 276 8.97 -21.87 -17.38
N ASP A 277 9.18 -21.05 -18.42
CA ASP A 277 8.22 -20.05 -18.96
C ASP A 277 7.07 -19.69 -17.99
N ILE A 278 7.39 -18.97 -16.91
CA ILE A 278 6.47 -18.78 -15.79
C ILE A 278 5.49 -17.64 -16.11
N ASP A 279 6.03 -16.53 -16.60
CA ASP A 279 5.28 -15.29 -16.76
C ASP A 279 4.21 -15.42 -17.84
N ASP A 280 4.54 -15.86 -19.05
CA ASP A 280 3.52 -16.04 -20.11
C ASP A 280 2.51 -17.12 -19.73
N HIS A 281 2.99 -18.25 -19.20
CA HIS A 281 2.14 -19.36 -18.78
C HIS A 281 1.10 -18.92 -17.76
N LEU A 282 1.50 -18.22 -16.69
CA LEU A 282 0.58 -17.77 -15.65
C LEU A 282 -0.24 -16.54 -16.09
N ALA A 283 0.33 -15.60 -16.84
CA ALA A 283 -0.40 -14.46 -17.40
C ALA A 283 -1.56 -14.93 -18.29
N ALA A 284 -1.34 -15.97 -19.10
CA ALA A 284 -2.38 -16.56 -19.94
C ALA A 284 -3.52 -17.21 -19.14
N THR A 285 -3.32 -17.54 -17.85
CA THR A 285 -4.38 -18.09 -17.00
C THR A 285 -5.33 -17.04 -16.44
N TYR A 286 -4.92 -15.76 -16.37
CA TYR A 286 -5.75 -14.70 -15.79
C TYR A 286 -6.88 -14.26 -16.70
N VAL A 287 -6.58 -13.89 -17.94
CA VAL A 287 -7.57 -13.42 -18.92
C VAL A 287 -7.42 -14.17 -20.23
N SER A 288 -8.54 -14.62 -20.81
CA SER A 288 -8.52 -15.26 -22.13
C SER A 288 -8.07 -14.25 -23.18
N ARG A 289 -7.49 -14.73 -24.29
CA ARG A 289 -7.06 -13.84 -25.38
C ARG A 289 -8.25 -13.09 -26.01
N GLU A 290 -9.41 -13.73 -26.05
CA GLU A 290 -10.67 -13.12 -26.50
C GLU A 290 -11.13 -11.96 -25.62
N LEU A 291 -10.87 -12.02 -24.30
CA LEU A 291 -11.26 -10.98 -23.34
C LEU A 291 -10.13 -10.00 -23.00
N ALA A 292 -8.91 -10.24 -23.49
CA ALA A 292 -7.75 -9.40 -23.16
C ALA A 292 -7.93 -7.94 -23.60
N ALA A 293 -8.70 -7.69 -24.68
CA ALA A 293 -9.04 -6.35 -25.14
C ALA A 293 -10.20 -5.69 -24.38
N HIS A 294 -10.86 -6.40 -23.46
CA HIS A 294 -12.00 -5.85 -22.71
C HIS A 294 -11.57 -4.67 -21.86
N GLY A 295 -12.39 -3.62 -21.84
CA GLY A 295 -12.04 -2.35 -21.22
C GLY A 295 -11.66 -2.45 -19.75
N ARG A 296 -12.22 -3.40 -19.01
CA ARG A 296 -11.83 -3.68 -17.61
C ARG A 296 -10.49 -4.42 -17.49
N ALA A 297 -10.17 -5.31 -18.43
CA ALA A 297 -8.90 -6.03 -18.44
C ALA A 297 -7.77 -5.09 -18.91
N SER A 298 -8.05 -4.28 -19.92
CA SER A 298 -7.14 -3.32 -20.55
C SER A 298 -7.68 -1.89 -20.43
N PRO A 299 -7.66 -1.30 -19.22
CA PRO A 299 -8.24 0.02 -18.96
C PRO A 299 -7.56 1.16 -19.73
N GLY A 300 -6.35 0.96 -20.25
CA GLY A 300 -5.69 1.90 -21.14
C GLY A 300 -6.38 2.08 -22.50
N LEU A 301 -7.23 1.13 -22.91
CA LEU A 301 -7.96 1.18 -24.18
C LEU A 301 -9.26 2.00 -24.10
N ILE A 302 -9.79 2.24 -22.90
CA ILE A 302 -11.04 3.00 -22.69
C ILE A 302 -10.84 4.46 -23.03
N ASP A 303 -11.74 5.05 -23.82
CA ASP A 303 -11.81 6.51 -24.03
C ASP A 303 -12.00 7.22 -22.67
N THR A 304 -10.97 7.94 -22.23
CA THR A 304 -10.92 8.61 -20.92
C THR A 304 -11.68 9.92 -20.90
N SER A 305 -12.10 10.44 -22.06
CA SER A 305 -12.95 11.63 -22.13
C SER A 305 -14.39 11.34 -21.70
N VAL A 306 -14.82 10.06 -21.80
CA VAL A 306 -16.16 9.60 -21.42
C VAL A 306 -16.11 8.59 -20.26
N GLY A 307 -15.20 7.63 -20.32
CA GLY A 307 -15.17 6.50 -19.41
C GLY A 307 -14.49 6.79 -18.06
N LEU A 308 -13.54 7.72 -17.99
CA LEU A 308 -12.83 8.04 -16.75
C LEU A 308 -13.58 9.13 -15.98
N HIS A 309 -13.88 8.86 -14.70
CA HIS A 309 -14.63 9.76 -13.84
C HIS A 309 -14.07 11.19 -13.88
N LYS A 310 -14.96 12.18 -13.97
CA LYS A 310 -14.61 13.61 -14.14
C LYS A 310 -13.73 14.16 -13.02
N GLN A 311 -13.84 13.58 -11.82
CA GLN A 311 -13.06 13.97 -10.65
C GLN A 311 -11.74 13.20 -10.48
N ALA A 312 -11.45 12.24 -11.35
CA ALA A 312 -10.21 11.47 -11.25
C ALA A 312 -8.99 12.36 -11.51
N LYS A 313 -8.04 12.35 -10.58
CA LYS A 313 -6.73 12.98 -10.68
C LYS A 313 -5.66 11.90 -10.59
N ILE A 314 -4.74 11.85 -11.53
CA ILE A 314 -3.78 10.74 -11.66
C ILE A 314 -2.37 11.24 -11.34
N LEU A 315 -1.71 10.60 -10.38
CA LEU A 315 -0.25 10.61 -10.28
C LEU A 315 0.27 9.35 -10.97
N LEU A 316 0.96 9.53 -12.09
CA LEU A 316 1.49 8.46 -12.93
C LEU A 316 3.00 8.34 -12.75
N VAL A 317 3.46 7.27 -12.12
CA VAL A 317 4.89 6.99 -11.93
C VAL A 317 5.34 5.98 -12.98
N LEU A 318 6.30 6.33 -13.82
CA LEU A 318 6.75 5.49 -14.94
C LEU A 318 8.19 5.02 -14.75
N SER A 319 8.44 3.76 -15.11
CA SER A 319 9.77 3.13 -15.11
C SER A 319 10.21 2.92 -16.56
N GLY A 320 11.43 3.34 -16.91
CA GLY A 320 11.95 3.23 -18.28
C GLY A 320 12.43 1.82 -18.65
N ILE A 321 13.06 1.10 -17.71
CA ILE A 321 13.49 -0.28 -17.91
C ILE A 321 12.31 -1.23 -17.59
N ASP A 322 11.27 -1.15 -18.42
CA ASP A 322 9.98 -1.81 -18.18
C ASP A 322 9.33 -2.36 -19.48
N THR A 323 8.75 -3.56 -19.43
CA THR A 323 7.97 -4.12 -20.55
C THR A 323 6.62 -3.43 -20.70
N LEU A 324 6.21 -2.70 -19.67
CA LEU A 324 5.05 -1.82 -19.65
C LEU A 324 5.36 -0.40 -20.14
N TRP A 325 6.58 -0.11 -20.59
CA TRP A 325 6.97 1.23 -21.02
C TRP A 325 6.16 1.72 -22.24
N GLU A 326 6.07 0.89 -23.28
CA GLU A 326 5.44 1.28 -24.55
C GLU A 326 3.95 1.60 -24.38
N GLN A 327 3.19 0.72 -23.71
CA GLN A 327 1.78 0.99 -23.38
C GLN A 327 1.61 2.24 -22.50
N SER A 328 2.56 2.53 -21.59
CA SER A 328 2.52 3.75 -20.77
C SER A 328 2.71 5.00 -21.63
N LYS A 329 3.66 4.97 -22.57
CA LYS A 329 3.89 6.07 -23.51
C LYS A 329 2.65 6.33 -24.38
N ILE A 330 2.09 5.28 -24.98
CA ILE A 330 0.87 5.35 -25.80
C ILE A 330 -0.28 5.94 -24.99
N TRP A 331 -0.42 5.54 -23.72
CA TRP A 331 -1.49 6.03 -22.87
C TRP A 331 -1.29 7.49 -22.45
N CYS A 332 -0.07 7.96 -22.19
CA CYS A 332 0.20 9.39 -21.98
C CYS A 332 -0.22 10.24 -23.19
N GLU A 333 0.17 9.84 -24.40
CA GLU A 333 -0.21 10.53 -25.64
C GLU A 333 -1.74 10.52 -25.85
N LYS A 334 -2.41 9.43 -25.43
CA LYS A 334 -3.86 9.31 -25.46
C LYS A 334 -4.55 10.26 -24.46
N LEU A 335 -4.05 10.34 -23.22
CA LEU A 335 -4.57 11.27 -22.20
C LEU A 335 -4.46 12.73 -22.66
N GLU A 336 -3.37 13.11 -23.31
CA GLU A 336 -3.21 14.45 -23.91
C GLU A 336 -4.24 14.71 -25.00
N ARG A 337 -4.38 13.78 -25.95
CA ARG A 337 -5.34 13.87 -27.07
C ARG A 337 -6.80 13.90 -26.61
N GLU A 338 -7.12 13.22 -25.51
CA GLU A 338 -8.46 13.17 -24.92
C GLU A 338 -8.71 14.29 -23.90
N GLY A 339 -7.80 15.26 -23.78
CA GLY A 339 -7.98 16.45 -22.95
C GLY A 339 -7.84 16.22 -21.45
N ARG A 340 -7.28 15.07 -21.03
CA ARG A 340 -7.07 14.71 -19.62
C ARG A 340 -5.72 15.16 -19.05
N ALA A 341 -4.84 15.76 -19.85
CA ALA A 341 -3.55 16.26 -19.38
C ALA A 341 -3.60 17.13 -18.10
N PRO A 342 -4.58 18.03 -17.90
CA PRO A 342 -4.69 18.81 -16.66
C PRO A 342 -4.98 17.99 -15.40
N ASP A 343 -5.45 16.75 -15.56
CA ASP A 343 -5.77 15.84 -14.45
C ASP A 343 -4.61 14.89 -14.11
N VAL A 344 -3.49 14.95 -14.84
CA VAL A 344 -2.42 13.97 -14.73
C VAL A 344 -1.07 14.64 -14.42
N LYS A 345 -0.46 14.25 -13.29
CA LYS A 345 0.95 14.52 -12.99
C LYS A 345 1.76 13.27 -13.31
N THR A 346 2.80 13.38 -14.12
CA THR A 346 3.66 12.23 -14.48
C THR A 346 5.05 12.40 -13.89
N MET A 347 5.56 11.36 -13.23
CA MET A 347 6.96 11.23 -12.81
C MET A 347 7.61 10.14 -13.65
N ARG A 348 8.69 10.44 -14.37
CA ARG A 348 9.34 9.49 -15.29
C ARG A 348 10.76 9.18 -14.81
N TYR A 349 11.04 7.89 -14.65
CA TYR A 349 12.35 7.41 -14.23
C TYR A 349 12.93 6.43 -15.26
N GLU A 350 13.70 6.95 -16.20
CA GLU A 350 14.22 6.21 -17.37
C GLU A 350 15.15 5.05 -17.01
N ASP A 351 15.86 5.17 -15.88
CA ASP A 351 16.86 4.21 -15.41
C ASP A 351 16.30 3.17 -14.43
N ARG A 352 15.04 3.27 -14.02
CA ARG A 352 14.43 2.37 -13.04
C ARG A 352 13.80 1.15 -13.71
N LYS A 353 13.94 0.01 -13.04
CA LYS A 353 13.36 -1.28 -13.44
C LYS A 353 11.92 -1.39 -13.00
N HIS A 354 11.12 -2.20 -13.70
CA HIS A 354 9.80 -2.58 -13.22
C HIS A 354 9.82 -3.08 -11.76
N GLY A 355 8.88 -2.64 -10.93
CA GLY A 355 8.76 -3.09 -9.54
C GLY A 355 9.76 -2.47 -8.56
N TRP A 356 10.53 -1.47 -8.97
CA TRP A 356 11.61 -0.91 -8.13
C TRP A 356 11.15 -0.33 -6.78
N THR A 357 9.89 0.10 -6.65
CA THR A 357 9.38 0.65 -5.37
C THR A 357 9.06 -0.42 -4.32
N VAL A 358 8.94 -1.69 -4.72
CA VAL A 358 8.64 -2.82 -3.81
C VAL A 358 9.87 -3.70 -3.52
N ILE A 359 11.04 -3.33 -4.04
CA ILE A 359 12.28 -4.03 -3.73
C ILE A 359 12.61 -3.83 -2.23
N PRO A 360 12.96 -4.90 -1.49
CA PRO A 360 13.36 -4.79 -0.10
C PRO A 360 14.49 -3.78 0.08
N GLU A 361 14.39 -2.96 1.12
CA GLU A 361 15.30 -1.83 1.31
C GLU A 361 16.78 -2.25 1.39
N ILE A 362 17.07 -3.41 1.98
CA ILE A 362 18.41 -3.98 2.08
C ILE A 362 19.07 -4.25 0.70
N ALA A 363 18.27 -4.34 -0.36
CA ALA A 363 18.72 -4.60 -1.72
C ALA A 363 18.81 -3.34 -2.58
N LEU A 364 18.49 -2.17 -2.03
CA LEU A 364 18.52 -0.89 -2.74
C LEU A 364 19.81 -0.11 -2.45
N SER A 365 20.38 0.48 -3.50
CA SER A 365 21.42 1.51 -3.38
C SER A 365 20.88 2.78 -2.70
N ALA A 366 21.76 3.63 -2.18
CA ALA A 366 21.36 4.88 -1.51
C ALA A 366 20.53 5.80 -2.44
N ASP A 367 20.89 5.85 -3.73
CA ASP A 367 20.15 6.60 -4.73
C ASP A 367 18.76 6.02 -5.01
N GLU A 368 18.63 4.69 -5.12
CA GLU A 368 17.33 4.03 -5.27
C GLU A 368 16.44 4.25 -4.05
N LYS A 369 17.00 4.21 -2.84
CA LYS A 369 16.27 4.53 -1.61
C LYS A 369 15.74 5.96 -1.63
N ARG A 370 16.58 6.94 -2.00
CA ARG A 370 16.19 8.35 -2.11
C ARG A 370 15.08 8.55 -3.14
N THR A 371 15.25 7.98 -4.34
CA THR A 371 14.25 8.06 -5.42
C THR A 371 12.92 7.44 -4.98
N ARG A 372 12.97 6.34 -4.22
CA ARG A 372 11.77 5.68 -3.71
C ARG A 372 11.05 6.60 -2.74
N LEU A 373 11.77 7.19 -1.79
CA LEU A 373 11.21 8.14 -0.83
C LEU A 373 10.57 9.34 -1.51
N GLU A 374 11.23 9.93 -2.52
CA GLU A 374 10.68 11.02 -3.33
C GLU A 374 9.32 10.65 -3.96
N VAL A 375 9.20 9.46 -4.55
CA VAL A 375 7.92 8.98 -5.09
C VAL A 375 6.88 8.81 -4.01
N LEU A 376 7.25 8.26 -2.85
CA LEU A 376 6.29 8.07 -1.77
C LEU A 376 5.84 9.41 -1.15
N ASP A 377 6.73 10.38 -1.03
CA ASP A 377 6.43 11.74 -0.57
C ASP A 377 5.50 12.44 -1.55
N GLU A 378 5.74 12.31 -2.86
CA GLU A 378 4.86 12.87 -3.88
C GLU A 378 3.48 12.20 -3.86
N CYS A 379 3.38 10.89 -3.65
CA CYS A 379 2.10 10.20 -3.48
C CYS A 379 1.27 10.77 -2.31
N VAL A 380 1.92 11.04 -1.17
CA VAL A 380 1.28 11.69 -0.02
C VAL A 380 0.86 13.11 -0.38
N HIS A 381 1.77 13.91 -0.91
CA HIS A 381 1.54 15.30 -1.27
C HIS A 381 0.37 15.45 -2.25
N PHE A 382 0.40 14.69 -3.35
CA PHE A 382 -0.63 14.69 -4.38
C PHE A 382 -2.02 14.33 -3.83
N THR A 383 -2.09 13.32 -2.97
CA THR A 383 -3.35 12.87 -2.35
C THR A 383 -3.91 13.94 -1.42
N LYS A 384 -3.07 14.51 -0.56
CA LYS A 384 -3.46 15.56 0.38
C LYS A 384 -4.01 16.79 -0.35
N LEU A 385 -3.31 17.21 -1.40
CA LEU A 385 -3.71 18.33 -2.24
C LEU A 385 -5.11 18.16 -2.82
N ALA A 386 -5.37 16.98 -3.38
CA ALA A 386 -6.64 16.69 -4.03
C ALA A 386 -7.81 16.63 -3.04
N TRP A 387 -7.58 16.17 -1.81
CA TRP A 387 -8.58 16.17 -0.75
C TRP A 387 -8.82 17.55 -0.12
N ASP A 388 -7.77 18.33 0.13
CA ASP A 388 -7.86 19.58 0.90
C ASP A 388 -8.07 20.82 0.02
N GLY A 389 -7.93 20.70 -1.31
CA GLY A 389 -8.28 21.77 -2.26
C GLY A 389 -7.36 22.98 -2.25
N GLU A 390 -6.18 22.89 -1.62
CA GLU A 390 -5.15 23.93 -1.73
C GLU A 390 -4.54 23.89 -3.14
N ASP A 391 -4.42 25.04 -3.77
CA ASP A 391 -3.97 25.18 -5.15
C ASP A 391 -2.44 24.93 -5.21
N ALA A 392 -2.01 23.73 -5.60
CA ALA A 392 -0.59 23.28 -5.58
C ALA A 392 0.38 24.23 -6.30
N VAL A 393 -0.13 25.06 -7.21
CA VAL A 393 0.68 25.99 -8.00
C VAL A 393 0.85 27.34 -7.29
N SER A 394 -0.04 27.66 -6.34
CA SER A 394 -0.07 28.97 -5.69
C SER A 394 0.94 29.10 -4.55
N GLN A 395 1.22 28.03 -3.79
CA GLN A 395 2.18 28.09 -2.68
C GLN A 395 3.65 28.01 -3.12
N MET A 396 3.96 27.34 -4.25
CA MET A 396 5.33 27.34 -4.80
C MET A 396 5.79 28.74 -5.24
N LYS A 397 4.90 29.62 -5.73
CA LYS A 397 5.30 30.99 -6.15
C LYS A 397 5.46 31.97 -5.00
N THR A 398 4.93 31.68 -3.82
CA THR A 398 5.07 32.51 -2.61
C THR A 398 6.23 32.08 -1.72
N GLU A 399 6.57 30.80 -1.70
CA GLU A 399 7.76 30.31 -0.98
C GLU A 399 9.05 30.59 -1.76
N ASP A 400 9.04 30.54 -3.10
CA ASP A 400 10.17 31.00 -3.93
C ASP A 400 10.44 32.52 -3.82
N LYS A 401 9.51 33.30 -3.28
CA LYS A 401 9.62 34.77 -3.13
C LYS A 401 9.89 35.26 -1.71
N LYS A 402 9.79 34.39 -0.70
CA LYS A 402 10.28 34.68 0.65
C LYS A 402 11.57 33.89 0.83
N GLY A 403 12.67 34.51 0.41
CA GLY A 403 13.98 33.88 0.31
C GLY A 403 14.37 33.06 1.54
N ILE A 404 14.18 31.74 1.43
CA ILE A 404 15.02 30.71 2.01
C ILE A 404 15.31 29.78 0.83
N ILE A 405 16.36 30.12 0.07
CA ILE A 405 16.90 29.24 -0.95
C ILE A 405 17.58 28.10 -0.19
N SER A 406 16.97 26.93 -0.18
CA SER A 406 17.64 25.68 0.20
C SER A 406 18.78 25.45 -0.81
N PRO A 407 20.04 25.33 -0.37
CA PRO A 407 21.15 25.20 -1.29
C PRO A 407 21.10 23.85 -2.03
N THR A 408 21.60 23.84 -3.26
CA THR A 408 21.64 22.63 -4.10
C THR A 408 22.55 21.54 -3.49
N PRO A 409 22.31 20.24 -3.76
CA PRO A 409 23.03 19.13 -3.11
C PRO A 409 24.55 19.12 -3.33
N THR A 410 25.06 19.81 -4.34
CA THR A 410 26.50 19.98 -4.60
C THR A 410 27.17 20.89 -3.57
N GLU A 411 26.42 21.84 -2.99
CA GLU A 411 26.90 22.73 -1.91
C GLU A 411 26.74 22.07 -0.54
N GLN A 412 25.78 21.16 -0.36
CA GLN A 412 25.69 20.30 0.83
C GLN A 412 26.80 19.24 0.87
N ALA A 413 27.18 18.67 -0.27
CA ALA A 413 28.30 17.72 -0.35
C ALA A 413 29.67 18.35 0.01
N GLN A 414 29.81 19.68 -0.13
CA GLN A 414 31.01 20.40 0.33
C GLN A 414 30.97 20.82 1.81
N LYS A 415 29.79 20.88 2.43
CA LYS A 415 29.64 21.16 3.87
C LYS A 415 29.67 19.93 4.77
N VAL A 416 29.42 18.73 4.24
CA VAL A 416 29.52 17.45 4.99
C VAL A 416 30.97 17.02 5.25
N ALA A 417 31.96 17.79 4.77
CA ALA A 417 33.37 17.56 5.06
C ALA A 417 33.88 18.29 6.33
N GLU A 418 33.04 19.07 7.01
CA GLU A 418 33.35 19.65 8.32
C GLU A 418 32.57 18.89 9.40
N GLY A 419 33.30 18.16 10.24
CA GLY A 419 32.74 17.30 11.28
C GLY A 419 31.80 18.03 12.22
N ASP A 420 30.66 17.41 12.50
CA ASP A 420 29.66 17.89 13.44
C ASP A 420 30.08 17.46 14.85
N GLU A 421 30.99 18.24 15.46
CA GLU A 421 31.60 17.94 16.77
C GLU A 421 30.56 17.63 17.87
N ASP A 422 29.36 18.21 17.77
CA ASP A 422 28.26 18.02 18.71
C ASP A 422 27.62 16.62 18.58
N TYR A 423 27.52 16.12 17.34
CA TYR A 423 27.03 14.75 17.08
C TYR A 423 28.04 13.70 17.52
N ASP A 424 29.31 13.91 17.20
CA ASP A 424 30.38 12.99 17.59
C ASP A 424 30.56 12.95 19.12
N HIS A 425 30.37 14.08 19.81
CA HIS A 425 30.40 14.15 21.26
C HIS A 425 29.20 13.42 21.89
N ALA A 426 27.98 13.69 21.42
CA ALA A 426 26.77 13.03 21.90
C ALA A 426 26.80 11.50 21.67
N LEU A 427 27.35 11.06 20.53
CA LEU A 427 27.52 9.65 20.22
C LEU A 427 28.58 9.00 21.13
N ALA A 428 29.69 9.69 21.40
CA ALA A 428 30.71 9.21 22.32
C ALA A 428 30.16 9.02 23.75
N GLU A 429 29.33 9.94 24.24
CA GLU A 429 28.71 9.83 25.57
C GLU A 429 27.80 8.60 25.67
N LEU A 430 26.93 8.35 24.69
CA LEU A 430 26.07 7.16 24.68
C LEU A 430 26.87 5.84 24.58
N LEU A 431 27.99 5.87 23.85
CA LEU A 431 28.91 4.72 23.79
C LEU A 431 29.60 4.46 25.13
N GLU A 432 30.02 5.51 25.85
CA GLU A 432 30.58 5.41 27.20
C GLU A 432 29.55 4.91 28.22
N MET A 433 28.27 5.23 28.04
CA MET A 433 27.15 4.65 28.80
C MET A 433 26.91 3.16 28.49
N GLY A 434 27.63 2.58 27.53
CA GLY A 434 27.61 1.16 27.20
C GLY A 434 26.60 0.76 26.13
N PHE A 435 25.97 1.72 25.43
CA PHE A 435 25.03 1.41 24.37
C PHE A 435 25.76 1.03 23.06
N PRO A 436 25.23 0.09 22.26
CA PRO A 436 25.82 -0.25 20.96
C PRO A 436 25.79 0.92 19.98
N ALA A 437 26.86 1.12 19.21
CA ALA A 437 27.03 2.25 18.29
C ALA A 437 25.83 2.50 17.35
N HIS A 438 25.30 1.44 16.76
CA HIS A 438 24.15 1.54 15.87
C HIS A 438 22.87 1.99 16.60
N ALA A 439 22.67 1.55 17.84
CA ALA A 439 21.52 1.94 18.64
C ALA A 439 21.65 3.39 19.13
N ALA A 440 22.84 3.80 19.56
CA ALA A 440 23.14 5.17 19.94
C ALA A 440 22.94 6.18 18.79
N GLN A 441 23.42 5.85 17.58
CA GLN A 441 23.19 6.67 16.38
C GLN A 441 21.70 6.81 16.07
N THR A 442 20.96 5.70 16.08
CA THR A 442 19.51 5.70 15.85
C THR A 442 18.77 6.54 16.90
N ALA A 443 19.17 6.44 18.16
CA ALA A 443 18.56 7.19 19.26
C ALA A 443 18.82 8.70 19.11
N LEU A 444 20.04 9.12 18.75
CA LEU A 444 20.34 10.54 18.50
C LEU A 444 19.58 11.09 17.30
N ASP A 445 19.43 10.30 16.23
CA ASP A 445 18.68 10.72 15.05
C ASP A 445 17.18 10.89 15.34
N VAL A 446 16.63 10.05 16.23
CA VAL A 446 15.21 10.09 16.64
C VAL A 446 14.95 11.18 17.69
N CYS A 447 15.87 11.37 18.63
CA CYS A 447 15.71 12.25 19.79
C CYS A 447 16.28 13.66 19.57
N GLY A 448 16.64 14.03 18.34
CA GLY A 448 17.12 15.37 18.02
C GLY A 448 18.50 15.69 18.61
N ARG A 449 19.35 14.67 18.76
CA ARG A 449 20.73 14.73 19.25
C ARG A 449 20.90 15.09 20.74
N ASP A 450 19.81 15.06 21.50
CA ASP A 450 19.85 15.21 22.95
C ASP A 450 20.22 13.88 23.62
N VAL A 451 21.35 13.85 24.33
CA VAL A 451 21.92 12.62 24.92
C VAL A 451 21.00 12.04 26.00
N ASP A 452 20.43 12.87 26.86
CA ASP A 452 19.56 12.42 27.96
C ASP A 452 18.26 11.79 27.43
N THR A 453 17.66 12.40 26.41
CA THR A 453 16.47 11.87 25.73
C THR A 453 16.80 10.58 24.99
N ALA A 454 17.95 10.52 24.29
CA ALA A 454 18.39 9.34 23.57
C ALA A 454 18.71 8.15 24.52
N ALA A 455 19.37 8.41 25.64
CA ALA A 455 19.65 7.40 26.67
C ALA A 455 18.35 6.85 27.29
N THR A 456 17.40 7.74 27.59
CA THR A 456 16.08 7.35 28.11
C THR A 456 15.33 6.47 27.10
N TRP A 457 15.35 6.86 25.83
CA TRP A 457 14.74 6.10 24.74
C TRP A 457 15.36 4.71 24.60
N LEU A 458 16.69 4.59 24.70
CA LEU A 458 17.40 3.31 24.64
C LEU A 458 17.07 2.39 25.83
N MET A 459 16.98 2.95 27.04
CA MET A 459 16.63 2.18 28.24
C MET A 459 15.21 1.61 28.16
N ASP A 460 14.25 2.39 27.66
CA ASP A 460 12.84 1.96 27.49
C ASP A 460 12.73 0.79 26.50
N GLN A 461 13.55 0.80 25.43
CA GLN A 461 13.62 -0.30 24.45
C GLN A 461 14.23 -1.58 25.04
N THR A 462 15.21 -1.48 25.93
CA THR A 462 15.79 -2.67 26.61
C THR A 462 14.84 -3.32 27.62
N ASP A 463 14.00 -2.52 28.29
CA ASP A 463 12.98 -3.05 29.21
C ASP A 463 11.86 -3.78 28.46
N GLU A 464 11.47 -3.32 27.26
CA GLU A 464 10.54 -4.04 26.38
C GLU A 464 11.07 -5.41 25.95
N MET A 465 12.36 -5.52 25.62
CA MET A 465 13.00 -6.79 25.24
C MET A 465 13.09 -7.78 26.42
N MET A 466 13.39 -7.30 27.64
CA MET A 466 13.46 -8.15 28.84
C MET A 466 12.08 -8.66 29.27
N LEU A 467 11.02 -7.87 29.04
CA LEU A 467 9.63 -8.27 29.27
C LEU A 467 9.14 -9.32 28.26
N GLN A 468 9.59 -9.26 27.01
CA GLN A 468 9.30 -10.29 26.00
C GLN A 468 10.02 -11.63 26.29
N GLY A 469 11.29 -11.58 26.72
CA GLY A 469 12.06 -12.79 27.05
C GLY A 469 11.50 -13.61 28.22
N ARG A 470 10.83 -12.98 29.20
CA ARG A 470 10.15 -13.71 30.29
C ARG A 470 8.85 -14.39 29.86
N LYS A 471 8.13 -13.85 28.88
CA LYS A 471 6.88 -14.46 28.38
C LYS A 471 7.12 -15.72 27.55
N GLU A 472 8.26 -15.83 26.89
CA GLU A 472 8.62 -17.04 26.13
C GLU A 472 9.13 -18.19 27.03
N GLY A 473 9.66 -17.88 28.22
CA GLY A 473 10.15 -18.90 29.17
C GLY A 473 9.08 -19.61 30.00
N GLU A 474 7.88 -19.02 30.16
CA GLU A 474 6.77 -19.63 30.91
C GLU A 474 5.84 -20.50 30.03
N ALA A 475 5.97 -20.44 28.70
CA ALA A 475 5.13 -21.22 27.78
C ALA A 475 5.63 -22.66 27.53
N ASP A 476 6.80 -23.06 28.07
CA ASP A 476 7.42 -24.37 27.83
C ASP A 476 7.42 -25.30 29.07
N VAL A 477 6.64 -24.94 30.11
CA VAL A 477 6.35 -25.84 31.23
C VAL A 477 4.87 -25.74 31.59
N THR A 478 4.01 -26.47 30.88
CA THR A 478 2.82 -27.15 31.44
C THR A 478 2.16 -28.09 30.42
#